data_AF-Q2SNI4-F1
#
_entry.id   AF-Q2SNI4-F1
#
_cell.length_a   1.000
_cell.length_b   1.000
_cell.length_c   1.000
_cell.angle_alpha   90.00
_cell.angle_beta   90.00
_cell.angle_gamma   90.00
#
_symmetry.space_group_name_H-M   'P 1'
#
loop_
_entity.id
_entity.type
_entity.pdbx_description
1 polymer ?
#
loop_
_entity_poly.entity_id
_entity_poly.type
_entity_poly.pdbx_seq_one_letter_code
_entity_poly.pdbx_strand_id
1 'polypeptide(L)' 'MDWIINSSQRNAIHPSGLELFFYAFGGELRELMLRNIPEELSASEVRELVQDGEKKITNFFGLESDPRKVHILL' A
#
# COMPACT_ATOMS: atom_id res chain seq x y z
N MET A 1 -4.53 -14.15 4.89
CA MET A 1 -3.06 -13.99 4.95
C MET A 1 -2.80 -12.49 4.98
N ASP A 2 -1.86 -12.01 5.78
CA ASP A 2 -1.71 -10.57 6.06
C ASP A 2 -0.47 -9.97 5.38
N TRP A 3 -0.56 -8.67 5.07
CA TRP A 3 0.57 -7.87 4.60
C TRP A 3 1.75 -7.90 5.58
N ILE A 4 2.96 -8.04 5.04
CA ILE A 4 4.20 -7.92 5.81
C ILE A 4 4.77 -6.52 5.60
N ILE A 5 4.80 -5.71 6.66
CA ILE A 5 5.29 -4.33 6.62
C ILE A 5 6.77 -4.28 6.99
N ASN A 6 7.57 -3.65 6.14
CA ASN A 6 8.98 -3.36 6.41
C ASN A 6 9.16 -1.86 6.68
N SER A 7 9.35 -1.54 7.96
CA SER A 7 9.49 -0.16 8.43
C SER A 7 10.75 0.55 7.92
N SER A 8 11.85 -0.18 7.76
CA SER A 8 13.11 0.38 7.27
C SER A 8 13.02 0.80 5.81
N GLN A 9 12.29 0.04 4.99
CA GLN A 9 12.16 0.29 3.55
C GLN A 9 10.88 1.06 3.19
N ARG A 10 9.97 1.29 4.16
CA ARG A 10 8.67 1.92 3.94
C ARG A 10 7.87 1.26 2.80
N ASN A 11 7.80 -0.06 2.85
CA ASN A 11 6.94 -0.84 1.97
C ASN A 11 6.19 -1.93 2.73
N ALA A 12 5.15 -2.44 2.08
CA ALA A 12 4.41 -3.61 2.49
C ALA A 12 4.40 -4.63 1.35
N ILE A 13 4.55 -5.91 1.69
CA ILE A 13 4.60 -7.00 0.73
C ILE A 13 3.43 -7.95 1.02
N HIS A 14 2.60 -8.19 0.01
CA HIS A 14 1.50 -9.15 0.08
C HIS A 14 2.01 -10.56 -0.32
N PRO A 15 1.46 -11.64 0.25
CA PRO A 15 1.87 -13.01 -0.12
C PRO A 15 1.67 -13.40 -1.59
N SER A 16 0.85 -12.65 -2.35
CA SER A 16 0.75 -12.79 -3.80
C SER A 16 1.98 -12.26 -4.56
N GLY A 17 2.91 -11.58 -3.89
CA GLY A 17 4.05 -10.91 -4.51
C GLY A 17 3.83 -9.41 -4.80
N LEU A 18 2.60 -8.91 -4.65
CA LEU A 18 2.30 -7.47 -4.81
C LEU A 18 3.00 -6.65 -3.71
N GLU A 19 3.65 -5.57 -4.12
CA GLU A 19 4.36 -4.65 -3.22
C GLU A 19 3.75 -3.25 -3.26
N LEU A 20 3.61 -2.64 -2.08
CA LEU A 20 3.21 -1.25 -1.91
C LEU A 20 4.32 -0.47 -1.24
N PHE A 21 4.92 0.47 -1.97
CA PHE A 21 5.81 1.46 -1.38
C PHE A 21 5.01 2.70 -1.04
N PHE A 22 5.38 3.38 0.04
CA PHE A 22 4.64 4.55 0.45
C PHE A 22 5.53 5.72 0.88
N TYR A 23 5.02 6.92 0.64
CA TYR A 23 5.57 8.16 1.18
C TYR A 23 4.57 8.78 2.15
N ALA A 24 5.07 9.16 3.33
CA ALA A 24 4.30 9.81 4.37
C ALA A 24 5.02 11.09 4.83
N PHE A 25 4.24 12.14 5.05
CA PHE A 25 4.73 13.45 5.48
C PHE A 25 3.73 14.08 6.45
N GLY A 26 4.24 14.65 7.55
CA GLY A 26 3.41 15.32 8.55
C GLY A 26 2.38 14.41 9.23
N GLY A 27 2.59 13.10 9.27
CA GLY A 27 1.63 12.13 9.82
C GLY A 27 0.54 11.68 8.84
N GLU A 28 0.55 12.16 7.59
CA GLU A 28 -0.38 11.74 6.55
C GLU A 28 0.31 10.83 5.53
N LEU A 29 -0.39 9.79 5.09
CA LEU A 29 -0.04 9.03 3.89
C LEU A 29 -0.32 9.91 2.67
N ARG A 30 0.66 10.06 1.76
CA ARG A 30 0.56 10.95 0.60
C ARG A 30 0.62 10.24 -0.73
N GLU A 31 1.44 9.20 -0.82
CA GLU A 31 1.64 8.47 -2.07
C GLU A 31 1.75 6.98 -1.79
N LEU A 32 1.18 6.21 -2.71
CA LEU A 32 1.35 4.77 -2.82
C LEU A 32 1.84 4.42 -4.22
N MET A 33 2.92 3.67 -4.30
CA MET A 33 3.46 3.14 -5.54
C MET A 33 3.28 1.62 -5.55
N LEU A 34 2.63 1.11 -6.58
CA LEU A 34 2.51 -0.32 -6.79
C LEU A 34 3.77 -0.85 -7.47
N ARG A 35 4.25 -2.01 -7.03
CA ARG A 35 5.31 -2.78 -7.70
C ARG A 35 4.99 -4.26 -7.69
N ASN A 36 5.62 -5.00 -8.61
CA ASN A 36 5.49 -6.45 -8.71
C ASN A 36 4.02 -6.91 -8.77
N ILE A 37 3.22 -6.24 -9.61
CA ILE A 37 1.81 -6.62 -9.83
C ILE A 37 1.80 -8.00 -10.50
N PRO A 38 1.32 -9.06 -9.83
CA PRO A 38 1.28 -10.40 -10.40
C PRO A 38 0.31 -10.47 -11.58
N GLU A 39 0.69 -11.16 -12.66
CA GLU A 39 -0.09 -11.27 -13.90
C GLU A 39 -1.41 -12.02 -13.69
N GLU A 40 -1.48 -12.88 -12.69
CA GLU A 40 -2.67 -13.63 -12.32
C GLU A 40 -3.76 -12.79 -11.63
N LEU A 41 -3.44 -11.58 -11.16
CA LEU A 41 -4.42 -10.72 -10.51
C LEU A 41 -5.19 -9.87 -11.52
N SER A 42 -6.52 -9.91 -11.42
CA SER A 42 -7.39 -8.97 -12.11
C SER A 42 -7.21 -7.55 -11.55
N ALA A 43 -7.57 -6.55 -12.36
CA ALA A 43 -7.55 -5.15 -11.92
C ALA A 43 -8.41 -4.89 -10.66
N SER A 44 -9.52 -5.63 -10.49
CA SER A 44 -10.35 -5.58 -9.29
C SER A 44 -9.60 -6.11 -8.06
N GLU A 45 -8.93 -7.26 -8.18
CA GLU A 45 -8.17 -7.85 -7.08
C GLU A 45 -7.00 -6.97 -6.68
N VAL A 46 -6.27 -6.41 -7.65
CA VAL A 46 -5.20 -5.44 -7.38
C VAL A 46 -5.76 -4.25 -6.60
N ARG A 47 -6.89 -3.69 -7.01
CA ARG A 47 -7.52 -2.54 -6.32
C ARG A 47 -7.91 -2.88 -4.89
N GLU A 48 -8.51 -4.04 -4.66
CA GLU A 48 -8.91 -4.49 -3.32
C GLU A 48 -7.68 -4.68 -2.41
N LEU A 49 -6.63 -5.31 -2.93
CA LEU A 49 -5.37 -5.49 -2.21
C LEU A 49 -4.70 -4.16 -1.89
N VAL A 50 -4.67 -3.21 -2.83
CA VAL A 50 -4.11 -1.88 -2.59
C VAL A 50 -4.83 -1.17 -1.45
N GLN A 51 -6.17 -1.23 -1.42
CA GLN A 51 -6.97 -0.62 -0.35
C GLN A 51 -6.73 -1.29 1.01
N ASP A 52 -6.63 -2.63 1.02
CA ASP A 52 -6.31 -3.36 2.25
C ASP A 52 -4.90 -3.04 2.76
N GLY A 53 -3.92 -3.01 1.85
CA GLY A 53 -2.53 -2.67 2.16
C GLY A 53 -2.36 -1.23 2.63
N GLU A 54 -3.04 -0.28 2.01
CA GLU A 54 -3.13 1.12 2.45
C GLU A 54 -3.60 1.19 3.91
N LYS A 55 -4.69 0.50 4.24
CA LYS A 55 -5.25 0.47 5.60
C LYS A 55 -4.28 -0.19 6.60
N LYS A 56 -3.55 -1.23 6.19
CA LYS A 56 -2.54 -1.87 7.05
C LYS A 56 -1.37 -0.93 7.32
N ILE A 57 -0.87 -0.25 6.30
CA ILE A 57 0.21 0.74 6.41
C ILE A 57 -0.21 1.88 7.34
N THR A 58 -1.38 2.47 7.12
CA THR A 58 -1.84 3.63 7.92
C THR A 58 -2.00 3.27 9.39
N ASN A 59 -2.63 2.13 9.69
CA ASN A 59 -2.77 1.67 11.07
C ASN A 59 -1.41 1.37 11.73
N PHE A 60 -0.48 0.73 11.01
CA PHE A 60 0.82 0.35 11.57
C PHE A 60 1.69 1.56 11.90
N PHE A 61 1.70 2.58 11.04
CA PHE A 61 2.51 3.79 11.23
C PHE A 61 1.75 4.92 11.93
N GLY A 62 0.48 4.72 12.30
CA GLY A 62 -0.36 5.76 12.91
C GLY A 62 -0.62 6.94 11.98
N LEU A 63 -0.83 6.68 10.69
CA LEU A 63 -1.03 7.69 9.66
C LEU A 63 -2.52 7.94 9.40
N GLU A 64 -2.83 9.18 9.05
CA GLU A 64 -4.11 9.50 8.42
C GLU A 64 -4.04 9.20 6.91
N SER A 65 -5.10 8.61 6.37
CA SER A 65 -5.29 8.50 4.92
C SER A 65 -6.61 9.12 4.50
N ASP A 66 -6.53 10.05 3.54
CA ASP A 66 -7.68 10.54 2.77
C ASP A 66 -7.47 10.08 1.32
N PRO A 67 -8.35 9.24 0.75
CA PRO A 67 -8.24 8.76 -0.63
C PRO A 67 -8.17 9.88 -1.67
N ARG A 68 -8.64 11.10 -1.35
CA ARG A 68 -8.53 12.27 -2.23
C ARG A 68 -7.15 12.91 -2.22
N LYS A 69 -6.35 12.63 -1.19
CA LYS A 69 -4.97 13.14 -1.00
C LYS A 69 -3.90 12.09 -1.31
N VAL A 70 -4.25 10.80 -1.27
CA VAL A 70 -3.32 9.72 -1.60
C VAL A 70 -3.28 9.52 -3.10
N HIS A 71 -2.11 9.78 -3.68
CA HIS A 71 -1.86 9.51 -5.09
C HIS A 71 -1.41 8.05 -5.24
N ILE A 72 -2.15 7.28 -6.04
CA ILE A 72 -1.75 5.93 -6.44
C ILE A 72 -1.03 6.03 -7.77
N LEU A 73 0.27 5.72 -7.77
CA LEU A 73 1.10 5.67 -8.96
C LEU A 73 1.23 4.21 -9.42
N LEU A 74 0.81 3.96 -10.65
CA LEU A 74 0.84 2.67 -11.33
C LEU A 74 2.09 2.55 -12.21
#